data_AF-V1CMK5-F1
#
_entry.id   AF-V1CMK5-F1
#
_cell.length_a   1.000
_cell.length_b   1.000
_cell.length_c   1.000
_cell.angle_alpha   90.00
_cell.angle_beta   90.00
_cell.angle_gamma   90.00
#
_symmetry.space_group_name_H-M   'P 1'
#
loop_
_entity.id
_entity.type
_entity.pdbx_description
1 polymer ?
#
loop_
_entity_poly.entity_id
_entity_poly.type
_entity_poly.pdbx_seq_one_letter_code
_entity_poly.pdbx_strand_id
1 'polypeptide(L)'
;MNLRKSGYEIEVKGEDVSRLEEKMLESGLCNFVVPMWISREGDKVKINYECSGLTSMRELHLKRPKETFEIIEKALLSLNHSRDFYIPPEKLKLSMDTIYYNRQNRSVKIAYVPERNHSIAGSINGLIDEVKLTVNEETKEYLNLIKEDIEAEKRNLRQIAGYISEYRRSINQCTPGETEMKTVIDG
;
A
#
# COMPACT_ATOMS: atom_id res chain seq x y z
N MET A 1 5.38 -1.42 -12.96
CA MET A 1 5.04 -2.72 -13.59
C MET A 1 3.60 -2.99 -13.28
N ASN A 2 2.75 -3.21 -14.28
CA ASN A 2 1.32 -3.45 -14.10
C ASN A 2 1.03 -4.95 -14.30
N LEU A 3 0.64 -5.66 -13.24
CA LEU A 3 0.49 -7.13 -13.29
C LEU A 3 -0.64 -7.57 -14.22
N ARG A 4 -1.72 -6.79 -14.33
CA ARG A 4 -2.80 -7.12 -15.25
C ARG A 4 -2.32 -7.14 -16.70
N LYS A 5 -1.43 -6.21 -17.08
CA LYS A 5 -0.82 -6.19 -18.42
C LYS A 5 0.13 -7.37 -18.67
N SER A 6 0.70 -7.96 -17.62
CA SER A 6 1.58 -9.14 -17.73
C SER A 6 0.84 -10.47 -17.58
N GLY A 7 -0.50 -10.45 -17.52
CA GLY A 7 -1.28 -11.68 -17.30
C GLY A 7 -1.16 -12.23 -15.89
N TYR A 8 -0.85 -11.38 -14.91
CA TYR A 8 -0.60 -11.74 -13.50
C TYR A 8 0.57 -12.70 -13.33
N GLU A 9 1.56 -12.57 -14.21
CA GLU A 9 2.80 -13.34 -14.16
C GLU A 9 3.99 -12.39 -14.32
N ILE A 10 5.07 -12.65 -13.59
CA ILE A 10 6.36 -11.98 -13.79
C ILE A 10 7.51 -12.98 -13.76
N GLU A 11 8.61 -12.61 -14.39
CA GLU A 11 9.89 -13.33 -14.30
C GLU A 11 10.94 -12.41 -13.66
N VAL A 12 11.67 -12.95 -12.69
CA VAL A 12 12.77 -12.27 -11.97
C VAL A 12 14.00 -13.17 -11.91
N LYS A 13 15.16 -12.61 -11.56
CA LYS A 13 16.38 -13.40 -11.41
C LYS A 13 16.32 -14.28 -10.17
N GLY A 14 16.93 -15.45 -10.23
CA GLY A 14 16.94 -16.42 -9.15
C GLY A 14 17.59 -15.90 -7.87
N GLU A 15 18.60 -15.03 -8.01
CA GLU A 15 19.27 -14.33 -6.91
C GLU A 15 18.40 -13.27 -6.20
N ASP A 16 17.32 -12.80 -6.83
CA ASP A 16 16.40 -11.81 -6.21
C ASP A 16 15.47 -12.42 -5.17
N VAL A 17 15.26 -13.72 -5.25
CA VAL A 17 14.35 -14.46 -4.38
C VAL A 17 15.12 -15.60 -3.74
N SER A 18 15.42 -15.47 -2.45
CA SER A 18 16.03 -16.51 -1.66
C SER A 18 15.09 -17.69 -1.48
N ARG A 19 15.65 -18.89 -1.24
CA ARG A 19 14.87 -20.10 -0.95
C ARG A 19 14.02 -19.97 0.32
N LEU A 20 14.42 -19.13 1.27
CA LEU A 20 13.64 -18.88 2.48
C LEU A 20 12.41 -18.03 2.18
N GLU A 21 12.59 -16.94 1.42
CA GLU A 21 11.47 -16.08 0.98
C GLU A 21 10.46 -16.90 0.17
N GLU A 22 10.93 -17.73 -0.77
CA GLU A 22 10.10 -18.65 -1.57
C GLU A 22 9.21 -19.52 -0.66
N LYS A 23 9.81 -20.22 0.31
CA LYS A 23 9.07 -21.05 1.27
C LYS A 23 8.06 -20.25 2.10
N MET A 24 8.41 -19.04 2.53
CA MET A 24 7.52 -18.20 3.35
C MET A 24 6.34 -17.68 2.54
N LEU A 25 6.58 -17.26 1.30
CA LEU A 25 5.54 -16.79 0.38
C LEU A 25 4.56 -17.92 0.01
N GLU A 26 5.08 -19.14 -0.24
CA GLU A 26 4.27 -20.30 -0.61
C GLU A 26 3.57 -20.98 0.59
N SER A 27 4.00 -20.70 1.83
CA SER A 27 3.41 -21.29 3.04
C SER A 27 1.94 -20.88 3.27
N GLY A 28 1.47 -19.81 2.62
CA GLY A 28 0.15 -19.20 2.88
C GLY A 28 0.07 -18.41 4.18
N LEU A 29 1.15 -18.35 4.98
CA LEU A 29 1.19 -17.61 6.24
C LEU A 29 1.31 -16.09 6.03
N CYS A 30 1.87 -15.67 4.90
CA CYS A 30 2.00 -14.26 4.53
C CYS A 30 0.64 -13.69 4.08
N ASN A 31 -0.27 -13.41 5.02
CA ASN A 31 -1.60 -12.88 4.71
C ASN A 31 -1.57 -11.48 4.06
N PHE A 32 -0.47 -10.76 4.19
CA PHE A 32 -0.25 -9.41 3.69
C PHE A 32 0.16 -9.37 2.21
N VAL A 33 0.53 -10.50 1.60
CA VAL A 33 0.82 -10.56 0.16
C VAL A 33 -0.38 -11.03 -0.65
N VAL A 34 -0.40 -10.67 -1.93
CA VAL A 34 -1.28 -11.30 -2.92
C VAL A 34 -0.94 -12.80 -2.95
N PRO A 35 -1.91 -13.72 -2.85
CA PRO A 35 -1.61 -15.15 -2.97
C PRO A 35 -0.91 -15.45 -4.30
N MET A 36 0.09 -16.32 -4.27
CA MET A 36 0.94 -16.56 -5.44
C MET A 36 1.52 -17.98 -5.43
N TRP A 37 2.05 -18.39 -6.57
CA TRP A 37 2.84 -19.62 -6.74
C TRP A 37 4.16 -19.29 -7.42
N ILE A 38 5.23 -19.94 -7.00
CA ILE A 38 6.58 -19.65 -7.49
C ILE A 38 7.13 -20.90 -8.18
N SER A 39 7.65 -20.75 -9.39
CA SER A 39 8.41 -21.80 -10.06
C SER A 39 9.83 -21.32 -10.36
N ARG A 40 10.81 -22.20 -10.18
CA ARG A 40 12.21 -21.90 -10.42
C ARG A 40 12.77 -22.77 -11.54
N GLU A 41 13.33 -22.13 -12.55
CA GLU A 41 13.95 -22.76 -13.70
C GLU A 41 15.35 -22.17 -13.90
N GLY A 42 16.38 -22.88 -13.42
CA GLY A 42 17.76 -22.37 -13.43
C GLY A 42 17.92 -21.08 -12.61
N ASP A 43 18.38 -20.01 -13.25
CA ASP A 43 18.54 -18.67 -12.66
C ASP A 43 17.31 -17.77 -12.86
N LYS A 44 16.17 -18.36 -13.21
CA LYS A 44 14.91 -17.62 -13.36
C LYS A 44 13.91 -18.09 -12.34
N VAL A 45 13.16 -17.14 -11.80
CA VAL A 45 12.02 -17.37 -10.91
C VAL A 45 10.80 -16.75 -11.55
N LYS A 46 9.79 -17.56 -11.78
CA LYS A 46 8.48 -17.14 -12.27
C LYS A 46 7.53 -17.03 -11.10
N ILE A 47 6.80 -15.92 -11.02
CA ILE A 47 5.82 -15.66 -9.95
C ILE A 47 4.46 -15.44 -10.61
N ASN A 48 3.48 -16.25 -10.22
CA ASN A 48 2.11 -16.18 -10.70
C ASN A 48 1.19 -15.72 -9.56
N TYR A 49 0.34 -14.72 -9.81
CA TYR A 49 -0.50 -14.12 -8.78
C TYR A 49 -1.98 -14.48 -8.94
N GLU A 50 -2.64 -14.78 -7.82
CA GLU A 50 -4.09 -14.93 -7.73
C GLU A 50 -4.74 -13.62 -7.27
N CYS A 51 -5.24 -12.84 -8.23
CA CYS A 51 -5.83 -11.52 -7.98
C CYS A 51 -7.35 -11.55 -7.86
N SER A 52 -8.00 -12.71 -7.80
CA SER A 52 -9.47 -12.81 -7.69
C SER A 52 -10.00 -12.05 -6.47
N GLY A 53 -10.98 -11.17 -6.70
CA GLY A 53 -11.58 -10.32 -5.67
C GLY A 53 -10.67 -9.17 -5.18
N LEU A 54 -9.52 -8.98 -5.81
CA LEU A 54 -8.59 -7.88 -5.54
C LEU A 54 -8.62 -6.87 -6.69
N THR A 55 -8.49 -5.60 -6.37
CA THR A 55 -8.34 -4.51 -7.36
C THR A 55 -7.07 -3.75 -7.08
N SER A 56 -6.25 -3.52 -8.10
CA SER A 56 -5.04 -2.72 -7.94
C SER A 56 -5.40 -1.28 -7.54
N MET A 57 -4.58 -0.65 -6.71
CA MET A 57 -4.83 0.72 -6.27
C MET A 57 -4.88 1.68 -7.46
N ARG A 58 -4.12 1.42 -8.53
CA ARG A 58 -4.16 2.18 -9.79
C ARG A 58 -5.54 2.18 -10.45
N GLU A 59 -6.28 1.08 -10.34
CA GLU A 59 -7.62 0.92 -10.91
C GLU A 59 -8.72 1.38 -9.96
N LEU A 60 -8.37 1.68 -8.70
CA LEU A 60 -9.29 2.29 -7.76
C LEU A 60 -9.49 3.76 -8.15
N HIS A 61 -10.74 4.13 -8.38
CA HIS A 61 -11.15 5.52 -8.50
C HIS A 61 -11.24 6.11 -7.07
N LEU A 62 -10.09 6.43 -6.48
CA LEU A 62 -9.94 6.90 -5.10
C LEU A 62 -10.53 8.31 -4.91
N LYS A 63 -11.85 8.39 -4.79
CA LYS A 63 -12.58 9.67 -4.65
C LYS A 63 -12.67 10.17 -3.22
N ARG A 64 -12.46 9.30 -2.22
CA ARG A 64 -12.67 9.62 -0.81
C ARG A 64 -11.32 9.60 -0.08
N PRO A 65 -10.89 10.72 0.55
CA PRO A 65 -9.63 10.79 1.29
C PRO A 65 -9.48 9.61 2.28
N LYS A 66 -10.56 9.28 3.00
CA LYS A 66 -10.59 8.18 3.97
C LYS A 66 -10.20 6.81 3.39
N GLU A 67 -10.68 6.47 2.19
CA GLU A 67 -10.34 5.19 1.55
C GLU A 67 -8.86 5.19 1.13
N THR A 68 -8.38 6.30 0.57
CA THR A 68 -6.98 6.49 0.20
C THR A 68 -6.06 6.29 1.40
N PHE A 69 -6.31 6.99 2.51
CA PHE A 69 -5.48 6.90 3.70
C PHE A 69 -5.55 5.52 4.36
N GLU A 70 -6.71 4.87 4.36
CA GLU A 70 -6.81 3.50 4.87
C GLU A 70 -5.96 2.51 4.05
N ILE A 71 -5.94 2.65 2.74
CA ILE A 71 -5.16 1.77 1.88
C ILE A 71 -3.66 1.98 2.12
N ILE A 72 -3.21 3.24 2.17
CA ILE A 72 -1.81 3.58 2.45
C ILE A 72 -1.41 3.07 3.84
N GLU A 73 -2.18 3.37 4.88
CA GLU A 73 -1.92 2.90 6.26
C GLU A 73 -1.74 1.38 6.30
N LYS A 74 -2.69 0.63 5.74
CA LYS A 74 -2.64 -0.83 5.74
C LYS A 74 -1.47 -1.37 4.90
N ALA A 75 -1.11 -0.72 3.79
CA ALA A 75 0.07 -1.10 3.01
C ALA A 75 1.36 -0.93 3.84
N LEU A 76 1.49 0.16 4.61
CA LEU A 76 2.66 0.38 5.47
C LEU A 76 2.71 -0.58 6.66
N LEU A 77 1.54 -0.93 7.24
CA LEU A 77 1.46 -1.96 8.27
C LEU A 77 1.88 -3.33 7.72
N SER A 78 1.41 -3.70 6.53
CA SER A 78 1.84 -4.90 5.81
C SER A 78 3.34 -4.92 5.54
N LEU A 79 3.88 -3.78 5.12
CA LEU A 79 5.31 -3.59 4.89
C LEU A 79 6.12 -3.78 6.17
N ASN A 80 5.64 -3.28 7.31
CA ASN A 80 6.29 -3.52 8.60
C ASN A 80 6.20 -4.98 9.04
N HIS A 81 5.06 -5.63 8.79
CA HIS A 81 4.81 -7.03 9.17
C HIS A 81 5.62 -8.03 8.36
N SER A 82 6.09 -7.68 7.15
CA SER A 82 6.88 -8.57 6.30
C SER A 82 8.17 -9.07 6.97
N ARG A 83 8.73 -8.28 7.90
CA ARG A 83 9.91 -8.64 8.71
C ARG A 83 9.68 -9.91 9.53
N ASP A 84 8.46 -10.12 9.99
CA ASP A 84 8.10 -11.29 10.81
C ASP A 84 8.13 -12.60 9.99
N PHE A 85 8.17 -12.48 8.66
CA PHE A 85 8.23 -13.60 7.70
C PHE A 85 9.57 -13.66 6.97
N TYR A 86 10.61 -13.00 7.49
CA TYR A 86 11.94 -12.96 6.86
C TYR A 86 11.95 -12.35 5.45
N ILE A 87 10.97 -11.51 5.13
CA ILE A 87 10.90 -10.75 3.88
C ILE A 87 11.32 -9.31 4.18
N PRO A 88 12.52 -8.86 3.76
CA PRO A 88 12.96 -7.49 3.98
C PRO A 88 11.97 -6.50 3.36
N PRO A 89 11.47 -5.49 4.10
CA PRO A 89 10.56 -4.50 3.55
C PRO A 89 11.14 -3.75 2.34
N GLU A 90 12.46 -3.53 2.34
CA GLU A 90 13.22 -2.89 1.28
C GLU A 90 13.12 -3.64 -0.06
N LYS A 91 12.79 -4.94 -0.02
CA LYS A 91 12.56 -5.77 -1.22
C LYS A 91 11.14 -5.68 -1.75
N LEU A 92 10.17 -5.15 -0.98
CA LEU A 92 8.79 -5.06 -1.42
C LEU A 92 8.58 -3.80 -2.24
N LYS A 93 8.35 -3.97 -3.54
CA LYS A 93 7.95 -2.85 -4.40
C LYS A 93 6.64 -2.23 -3.93
N LEU A 94 6.69 -0.94 -3.63
CA LEU A 94 5.52 -0.16 -3.20
C LEU A 94 5.11 0.81 -4.31
N SER A 95 3.99 0.55 -4.98
CA SER A 95 3.39 1.46 -5.96
C SER A 95 1.89 1.20 -6.09
N MET A 96 1.17 2.07 -6.82
CA MET A 96 -0.25 1.85 -7.07
C MET A 96 -0.54 0.59 -7.89
N ASP A 97 0.46 0.04 -8.60
CA ASP A 97 0.32 -1.22 -9.35
C ASP A 97 0.55 -2.49 -8.52
N THR A 98 1.27 -2.36 -7.39
CA THR A 98 1.62 -3.51 -6.54
C THR A 98 0.77 -3.56 -5.27
N ILE A 99 0.06 -2.49 -4.92
CA ILE A 99 -0.91 -2.48 -3.83
C ILE A 99 -2.29 -2.90 -4.37
N TYR A 100 -2.89 -3.90 -3.73
CA TYR A 100 -4.20 -4.44 -4.05
C TYR A 100 -5.14 -4.28 -2.88
N TYR A 101 -6.40 -3.96 -3.17
CA TYR A 101 -7.45 -3.76 -2.19
C TYR A 101 -8.63 -4.68 -2.47
N ASN A 102 -9.12 -5.34 -1.43
CA ASN A 102 -10.39 -6.05 -1.46
C ASN A 102 -11.45 -5.17 -0.78
N ARG A 103 -12.44 -4.70 -1.55
CA ARG A 103 -13.50 -3.84 -1.01
C ARG A 103 -14.47 -4.55 -0.05
N GLN A 104 -14.66 -5.86 -0.21
CA GLN A 104 -15.63 -6.62 0.59
C GLN A 104 -15.17 -6.74 2.05
N ASN A 105 -13.91 -7.09 2.27
CA ASN A 105 -13.34 -7.26 3.61
C ASN A 105 -12.38 -6.12 4.02
N ARG A 106 -12.21 -5.11 3.16
CA ARG A 106 -11.29 -3.97 3.33
C ARG A 106 -9.84 -4.39 3.55
N SER A 107 -9.41 -5.56 3.08
CA SER A 107 -8.02 -6.00 3.22
C SER A 107 -7.14 -5.38 2.15
N VAL A 108 -5.90 -5.08 2.52
CA VAL A 108 -4.85 -4.62 1.61
C VAL A 108 -3.80 -5.71 1.50
N LYS A 109 -3.39 -5.99 0.27
CA LYS A 109 -2.35 -6.96 -0.06
C LYS A 109 -1.30 -6.31 -0.96
N ILE A 110 -0.06 -6.72 -0.80
CA ILE A 110 1.06 -6.27 -1.65
C ILE A 110 1.45 -7.43 -2.56
N ALA A 111 1.48 -7.20 -3.87
CA ALA A 111 2.06 -8.16 -4.78
C ALA A 111 3.58 -8.19 -4.58
N TYR A 112 4.13 -9.36 -4.23
CA TYR A 112 5.57 -9.51 -4.03
C TYR A 112 6.30 -9.36 -5.37
N VAL A 113 6.94 -8.21 -5.57
CA VAL A 113 7.83 -7.94 -6.68
C VAL A 113 9.16 -7.53 -6.06
N PRO A 114 10.20 -8.38 -6.13
CA PRO A 114 11.46 -8.11 -5.46
C PRO A 114 12.16 -6.90 -6.08
N GLU A 115 12.56 -5.96 -5.23
CA GLU A 115 13.28 -4.76 -5.58
C GLU A 115 14.67 -4.74 -4.91
N ARG A 116 15.69 -4.23 -5.62
CA ARG A 116 17.05 -4.13 -5.07
C ARG A 116 17.37 -2.70 -4.64
N ASN A 117 18.05 -2.55 -3.51
CA ASN A 117 18.68 -1.31 -3.08
C ASN A 117 17.72 -0.10 -2.98
N HIS A 118 16.46 -0.34 -2.61
CA HIS A 118 15.49 0.73 -2.40
C HIS A 118 15.44 1.18 -0.94
N SER A 119 15.41 2.50 -0.73
CA SER A 119 15.11 3.08 0.57
C SER A 119 13.61 2.99 0.84
N ILE A 120 13.22 2.49 2.02
CA ILE A 120 11.81 2.46 2.45
C ILE A 120 11.19 3.86 2.34
N ALA A 121 11.85 4.89 2.85
CA ALA A 121 11.33 6.26 2.79
C ALA A 121 11.14 6.73 1.34
N GLY A 122 12.08 6.38 0.47
CA GLY A 122 11.97 6.64 -0.97
C GLY A 122 10.77 5.93 -1.61
N SER A 123 10.53 4.66 -1.27
CA SER A 123 9.39 3.89 -1.77
C SER A 123 8.05 4.46 -1.26
N ILE A 124 7.98 4.90 0.00
CA ILE A 124 6.77 5.55 0.56
C ILE A 124 6.52 6.89 -0.14
N ASN A 125 7.54 7.73 -0.28
CA ASN A 125 7.42 9.02 -0.96
C ASN A 125 7.03 8.84 -2.42
N GLY A 126 7.59 7.84 -3.11
CA GLY A 126 7.21 7.49 -4.47
C GLY A 126 5.74 7.05 -4.58
N LEU A 127 5.26 6.21 -3.66
CA LEU A 127 3.84 5.86 -3.59
C LEU A 127 2.97 7.10 -3.38
N ILE A 128 3.31 7.96 -2.43
CA ILE A 128 2.55 9.18 -2.13
C ILE A 128 2.46 10.07 -3.38
N ASP A 129 3.57 10.23 -4.11
CA ASP A 129 3.60 11.00 -5.35
C ASP A 129 2.71 10.39 -6.44
N GLU A 130 2.70 9.05 -6.59
CA GLU A 130 1.78 8.38 -7.51
C GLU A 130 0.31 8.63 -7.13
N VAL A 131 -0.03 8.51 -5.85
CA VAL A 131 -1.41 8.67 -5.37
C VAL A 131 -1.89 10.11 -5.56
N LYS A 132 -1.04 11.09 -5.29
CA LYS A 132 -1.36 12.51 -5.47
C LYS A 132 -1.86 12.82 -6.88
N LEU A 133 -1.36 12.14 -7.91
CA LEU A 133 -1.79 12.36 -9.30
C LEU A 133 -3.25 11.92 -9.57
N THR A 134 -3.87 11.17 -8.65
CA THR A 134 -5.16 10.51 -8.87
C THR A 134 -6.29 11.00 -7.97
N VAL A 135 -5.97 11.81 -6.95
CA VAL A 135 -6.90 12.27 -5.93
C VAL A 135 -7.23 13.77 -6.07
N ASN A 136 -8.24 14.24 -5.35
CA ASN A 136 -8.62 15.66 -5.32
C ASN A 136 -7.58 16.53 -4.56
N GLU A 137 -7.66 17.85 -4.71
CA GLU A 137 -6.72 18.79 -4.07
C GLU A 137 -6.69 18.66 -2.55
N GLU A 138 -7.85 18.52 -1.90
CA GLU A 138 -7.94 18.29 -0.46
C GLU A 138 -7.09 17.09 -0.01
N THR A 139 -7.22 15.93 -0.69
CA THR A 139 -6.41 14.75 -0.36
C THR A 139 -4.92 14.99 -0.64
N LYS A 140 -4.57 15.73 -1.70
CA LYS A 140 -3.18 16.07 -2.03
C LYS A 140 -2.53 16.90 -0.93
N GLU A 141 -3.25 17.87 -0.36
CA GLU A 141 -2.75 18.69 0.75
C GLU A 141 -2.38 17.83 1.96
N TYR A 142 -3.26 16.92 2.37
CA TYR A 142 -2.97 15.98 3.46
C TYR A 142 -1.77 15.06 3.15
N LEU A 143 -1.65 14.59 1.90
CA LEU A 143 -0.51 13.77 1.47
C LEU A 143 0.82 14.54 1.48
N ASN A 144 0.82 15.85 1.20
CA ASN A 144 2.01 16.69 1.33
C ASN A 144 2.49 16.78 2.78
N LEU A 145 1.57 16.99 3.73
CA LEU A 145 1.91 17.06 5.15
C LEU A 145 2.58 15.77 5.66
N ILE A 146 2.10 14.61 5.20
CA ILE A 146 2.71 13.32 5.52
C ILE A 146 4.12 13.21 4.93
N LYS A 147 4.32 13.68 3.69
CA LYS A 147 5.62 13.63 3.02
C LYS A 147 6.65 14.53 3.71
N GLU A 148 6.27 15.75 4.06
CA GLU A 148 7.10 16.69 4.81
C GLU A 148 7.54 16.10 6.16
N ASP A 149 6.62 15.44 6.87
CA ASP A 149 6.91 14.77 8.14
C ASP A 149 7.88 13.58 7.99
N ILE A 150 7.72 12.76 6.95
CA ILE A 150 8.65 11.66 6.63
C ILE A 150 10.06 12.20 6.30
N GLU A 151 10.15 13.34 5.64
CA GLU A 151 11.44 13.96 5.27
C GLU A 151 12.10 14.67 6.45
N ALA A 152 11.31 15.29 7.33
CA ALA A 152 11.80 16.02 8.51
C ALA A 152 12.23 15.08 9.65
N GLU A 153 11.61 13.92 9.79
CA GLU A 153 11.87 13.00 10.90
C GLU A 153 12.46 11.66 10.45
N LYS A 154 13.42 11.13 11.23
CA LYS A 154 13.94 9.76 11.06
C LYS A 154 12.96 8.72 11.60
N ARG A 155 11.69 8.77 11.16
CA ARG A 155 10.63 7.86 11.61
C ARG A 155 10.81 6.47 11.02
N ASN A 156 10.56 5.44 11.84
CA ASN A 156 10.43 4.07 11.36
C ASN A 156 9.03 3.81 10.79
N LEU A 157 8.86 2.70 10.05
CA LEU A 157 7.60 2.32 9.40
C LEU A 157 6.37 2.37 10.31
N ARG A 158 6.51 1.91 11.56
CA ARG A 158 5.41 1.88 12.53
C ARG A 158 4.98 3.30 12.92
N GLN A 159 5.94 4.22 13.07
CA GLN A 159 5.65 5.62 13.37
C GLN A 159 4.94 6.31 12.19
N ILE A 160 5.40 6.08 10.95
CA ILE A 160 4.77 6.62 9.75
C ILE A 160 3.33 6.09 9.61
N ALA A 161 3.12 4.79 9.79
CA ALA A 161 1.79 4.19 9.77
C ALA A 161 0.87 4.77 10.87
N GLY A 162 1.41 4.99 12.08
CA GLY A 162 0.70 5.64 13.18
C GLY A 162 0.25 7.06 12.83
N TYR A 163 1.15 7.86 12.25
CA TYR A 163 0.85 9.24 11.85
C TYR A 163 -0.24 9.31 10.77
N ILE A 164 -0.19 8.43 9.77
CA ILE A 164 -1.26 8.32 8.76
C ILE A 164 -2.58 7.88 9.41
N SER A 165 -2.54 7.00 10.41
CA SER A 165 -3.72 6.61 11.19
C SER A 165 -4.35 7.80 11.91
N GLU A 166 -3.54 8.67 12.52
CA GLU A 166 -3.98 9.88 13.21
C GLU A 166 -4.67 10.85 12.25
N TYR A 167 -4.09 11.10 11.07
CA TYR A 167 -4.75 11.89 10.02
C TYR A 167 -6.05 11.28 9.53
N ARG A 168 -6.09 9.96 9.31
CA ARG A 168 -7.34 9.29 8.94
C ARG A 168 -8.42 9.48 10.02
N ARG A 169 -8.04 9.54 11.30
CA ARG A 169 -8.97 9.82 12.40
C ARG A 169 -9.42 11.28 12.41
N SER A 170 -8.53 12.24 12.17
CA SER A 170 -8.87 13.66 12.16
C SER A 170 -9.86 14.03 11.03
N ILE A 171 -9.76 13.37 9.87
CA ILE A 171 -10.76 13.52 8.79
C ILE A 171 -12.18 13.14 9.27
N ASN A 172 -12.34 12.19 10.20
CA ASN A 172 -13.66 11.87 10.76
C ASN A 172 -14.15 12.89 11.80
N GLN A 173 -13.25 13.72 12.37
CA GLN A 173 -13.60 14.78 13.31
C GLN A 173 -13.93 16.10 12.61
N CYS A 174 -13.42 16.30 11.39
CA CYS A 174 -13.69 17.46 10.54
C CYS A 174 -14.88 17.29 9.60
N THR A 175 -15.76 16.31 9.81
CA THR A 175 -17.09 16.28 9.18
C THR A 175 -18.12 16.80 10.17
N PRO A 176 -18.52 18.10 10.12
CA PRO A 176 -19.71 18.53 10.82
C PRO A 176 -20.90 17.81 10.20
N GLY A 177 -21.61 17.02 11.00
CA GLY A 177 -23.02 16.79 10.74
C GLY A 177 -23.71 18.15 10.63
N GLU A 178 -24.55 18.28 9.61
CA GLU A 178 -25.81 19.02 9.61
C GLU A 178 -25.97 19.91 10.86
N THR A 179 -25.39 21.11 10.82
CA THR A 179 -25.82 22.15 11.75
C THR A 179 -27.09 22.71 11.14
N GLU A 180 -28.24 22.19 11.61
CA GLU A 180 -29.53 22.82 11.41
C GLU A 180 -29.37 24.33 11.64
N MET A 181 -29.49 25.11 10.57
CA MET A 181 -29.81 26.52 10.67
C MET A 181 -31.19 26.61 11.33
N LYS A 182 -31.22 26.67 12.67
CA LYS A 182 -32.30 27.36 13.35
C LYS A 182 -32.17 28.82 12.97
N THR A 183 -32.90 29.21 11.94
CA THR A 183 -33.35 30.58 11.75
C THR A 183 -34.07 31.00 13.03
N VAL A 184 -33.37 31.77 13.86
CA VAL A 184 -34.02 32.67 14.80
C VAL A 184 -34.68 33.72 13.93
N ILE A 185 -35.98 33.53 13.69
CA ILE A 185 -36.85 34.58 13.18
C ILE A 185 -37.14 35.44 14.40
N ASP A 186 -36.47 36.59 14.48
CA ASP A 186 -36.88 37.68 15.36
C ASP A 186 -38.33 38.06 15.01
N GLY A 187 -39.19 37.95 16.01
CA GLY A 187 -40.57 38.44 16.05
C GLY A 187 -40.86 38.95 17.45
#